data_AF-A0A7R8HBK7-F1
#
_entry.id   AF-A0A7R8HBK7-F1
#
_cell.length_a   1.000
_cell.length_b   1.000
_cell.length_c   1.000
_cell.angle_alpha   90.00
_cell.angle_beta   90.00
_cell.angle_gamma   90.00
#
_symmetry.space_group_name_H-M   'P 1'
#
loop_
_entity.id
_entity.type
_entity.pdbx_description
1 polymer ?
#
loop_
_entity_poly.entity_id
_entity_poly.type
_entity_poly.pdbx_seq_one_letter_code
_entity_poly.pdbx_strand_id
1 'polypeptide(L)'
;MKDRWFRKIYSFCKTSETLLVCWIAGDEAVFMESLSISQIAETCISILRKFLADPYVPNPKSCVFTAWNSQPYSRGSYSAIGVGGRQSDIGKLAESLYQKHNNKKVPVVAFAGEHCHPSFYSTGHGAYLSGRSVAQSLIKSSRNSEEEVYNLAAASVADLSTWLEEVSLGKSVWMTLKLGLKGIVDNL
;
A
#
# COMPACT_ATOMS: atom_id res chain seq x y z
N MET A 1 13.24 3.72 22.00
CA MET A 1 12.87 3.13 20.69
C MET A 1 14.04 2.41 20.03
N LYS A 2 15.25 2.97 20.11
CA LYS A 2 16.52 2.42 19.58
C LYS A 2 16.75 0.91 19.76
N ASP A 3 16.44 0.35 20.94
CA ASP A 3 16.71 -1.08 21.21
C ASP A 3 15.48 -2.00 21.09
N ARG A 4 14.37 -1.50 20.53
CA ARG A 4 13.11 -2.25 20.46
C ARG A 4 12.34 -2.14 19.16
N TRP A 5 12.76 -1.31 18.21
CA TRP A 5 12.04 -1.09 16.95
C TRP A 5 11.80 -2.40 16.18
N PHE A 6 12.81 -3.28 16.19
CA PHE A 6 12.75 -4.56 15.49
C PHE A 6 11.68 -5.53 16.02
N ARG A 7 11.09 -5.27 17.19
CA ARG A 7 9.99 -6.08 17.73
C ARG A 7 8.70 -6.00 16.90
N LYS A 8 8.58 -4.99 16.02
CA LYS A 8 7.50 -4.88 15.04
C LYS A 8 7.86 -5.46 13.67
N ILE A 9 9.01 -6.11 13.54
CA ILE A 9 9.24 -7.01 12.41
C ILE A 9 8.40 -8.27 12.66
N TYR A 10 7.38 -8.49 11.84
CA TYR A 10 6.40 -9.56 12.07
C TYR A 10 6.54 -10.75 11.12
N SER A 11 7.37 -10.64 10.08
CA SER A 11 7.61 -11.75 9.15
C SER A 11 8.93 -11.57 8.42
N PHE A 12 9.60 -12.70 8.19
CA PHE A 12 10.60 -12.89 7.15
C PHE A 12 10.06 -13.92 6.16
N CYS A 13 10.18 -13.63 4.87
CA CYS A 13 9.71 -14.49 3.78
C CYS A 13 10.84 -14.73 2.79
N LYS A 14 11.07 -16.00 2.46
CA LYS A 14 11.97 -16.39 1.37
C LYS A 14 11.26 -16.17 0.04
N THR A 15 11.79 -15.25 -0.78
CA THR A 15 11.25 -15.00 -2.13
C THR A 15 12.06 -15.72 -3.21
N SER A 16 13.32 -16.04 -2.93
CA SER A 16 14.17 -16.91 -3.75
C SER A 16 15.24 -17.56 -2.88
N GLU A 17 16.08 -18.42 -3.46
CA GLU A 17 17.26 -19.00 -2.80
C GLU A 17 18.24 -17.97 -2.25
N THR A 18 18.16 -16.72 -2.73
CA THR A 18 19.09 -15.66 -2.32
C THR A 18 18.43 -14.36 -1.89
N LEU A 19 17.11 -14.36 -1.69
CA LEU A 19 16.36 -13.15 -1.36
C LEU A 19 15.39 -13.42 -0.21
N LEU A 20 15.57 -12.67 0.88
CA LEU A 20 14.59 -12.55 1.95
C LEU A 20 13.89 -11.19 1.87
N VAL A 21 12.65 -11.18 2.29
CA VAL A 21 11.84 -9.98 2.48
C VAL A 21 11.40 -9.98 3.92
N CYS A 22 11.54 -8.85 4.62
CA CYS A 22 10.94 -8.69 5.93
C CYS A 22 9.97 -7.51 5.95
N TRP A 23 9.02 -7.57 6.87
CA TRP A 23 7.97 -6.57 7.01
C TRP A 23 8.01 -5.97 8.40
N ILE A 24 7.91 -4.65 8.46
CA ILE A 24 7.82 -3.87 9.70
C ILE A 24 6.65 -2.91 9.61
N ALA A 25 5.97 -2.67 10.74
CA ALA A 25 4.82 -1.79 10.83
C ALA A 25 4.88 -0.87 12.06
N GLY A 26 4.00 0.13 12.07
CA GLY A 26 3.82 1.07 13.20
C GLY A 26 4.90 2.15 13.28
N ASP A 27 4.95 2.84 14.43
CA ASP A 27 5.92 3.89 14.71
C ASP A 27 7.37 3.38 14.64
N GLU A 28 7.56 2.09 14.90
CA GLU A 28 8.84 1.42 14.73
C GLU A 28 9.33 1.39 13.28
N ALA A 29 8.42 1.31 12.29
CA ALA A 29 8.79 1.42 10.88
C ALA A 29 9.28 2.84 10.56
N VAL A 30 8.61 3.86 11.11
CA VAL A 30 9.01 5.27 10.95
C VAL A 30 10.37 5.53 11.60
N PHE A 31 10.59 4.99 12.79
CA PHE A 31 11.89 5.09 13.47
C PHE A 31 13.00 4.37 12.68
N MET A 32 12.71 3.21 12.09
CA MET A 32 13.65 2.44 11.29
C MET A 32 14.20 3.26 10.11
N GLU A 33 13.39 4.14 9.50
CA GLU A 33 13.85 5.02 8.40
C GLU A 33 14.98 5.99 8.81
N SER A 34 15.17 6.25 10.11
CA SER A 34 16.26 7.09 10.62
C SER A 34 17.60 6.35 10.81
N LEU A 35 17.60 5.02 10.68
CA LEU A 35 18.77 4.17 10.90
C LEU A 35 19.59 4.00 9.63
N SER A 36 20.87 3.68 9.79
CA SER A 36 21.70 3.31 8.65
C SER A 36 21.32 1.91 8.14
N ILE A 37 21.55 1.68 6.85
CA ILE A 37 21.36 0.36 6.22
C ILE A 37 22.17 -0.73 6.96
N SER A 38 23.38 -0.42 7.43
CA SER A 38 24.20 -1.38 8.19
C SER A 38 23.55 -1.78 9.52
N GLN A 39 23.02 -0.83 10.28
CA GLN A 39 22.33 -1.11 11.55
C GLN A 39 21.10 -1.98 11.34
N ILE A 40 20.33 -1.71 10.29
CA ILE A 40 19.14 -2.50 9.92
C ILE A 40 19.56 -3.93 9.55
N ALA A 41 20.56 -4.08 8.69
CA ALA A 41 21.07 -5.37 8.24
C ALA A 41 21.60 -6.23 9.40
N GLU A 42 22.43 -5.65 10.26
CA GLU A 42 22.98 -6.32 11.45
C GLU A 42 21.87 -6.78 12.40
N THR A 43 20.85 -5.94 12.61
CA THR A 43 19.70 -6.28 13.47
C THR A 43 18.90 -7.44 12.87
N CYS A 44 18.58 -7.38 11.57
CA CYS A 44 17.87 -8.45 10.87
C CYS A 44 18.63 -9.78 10.94
N ILE A 45 19.96 -9.78 10.76
CA ILE A 45 20.77 -10.98 10.85
C ILE A 45 20.86 -11.50 12.28
N SER A 46 20.99 -10.62 13.28
CA SER A 46 20.94 -11.02 14.68
C SER A 46 19.63 -11.73 15.03
N ILE A 47 18.51 -11.25 14.48
CA ILE A 47 17.20 -11.89 14.62
C ILE A 47 17.20 -13.26 13.95
N LEU A 48 17.60 -13.36 12.68
CA LEU A 48 17.62 -14.62 11.95
C LEU A 48 18.49 -15.68 12.65
N ARG A 49 19.70 -15.33 13.10
CA ARG A 49 20.60 -16.22 13.85
C ARG A 49 19.93 -16.78 15.11
N LYS A 50 19.20 -15.93 15.84
CA LYS A 50 18.48 -16.33 17.06
C LYS A 50 17.29 -17.22 16.75
N PHE A 51 16.46 -16.84 15.77
CA PHE A 51 15.25 -17.59 15.43
C PHE A 51 15.55 -18.96 14.81
N LEU A 52 16.59 -19.04 13.97
CA LEU A 52 17.03 -20.30 13.36
C LEU A 52 17.94 -21.13 14.27
N ALA A 53 18.32 -20.60 15.44
CA ALA A 53 19.33 -21.20 16.31
C ALA A 53 20.66 -21.52 15.57
N ASP A 54 20.99 -20.72 14.55
CA ASP A 54 22.17 -20.90 13.71
C ASP A 54 23.06 -19.64 13.77
N PRO A 55 24.24 -19.70 14.44
CA PRO A 55 25.16 -18.57 14.48
C PRO A 55 25.86 -18.29 13.14
N TYR A 56 25.83 -19.23 12.19
CA TYR A 56 26.55 -19.16 10.91
C TYR A 56 25.74 -18.53 9.78
N VAL A 57 24.50 -18.09 10.03
CA VAL A 57 23.72 -17.32 9.04
C VAL A 57 24.60 -16.18 8.48
N PRO A 58 24.87 -16.16 7.17
CA PRO A 58 25.83 -15.23 6.57
C PRO A 58 25.26 -13.81 6.56
N ASN A 59 26.16 -12.82 6.58
CA ASN A 59 25.75 -11.44 6.36
C ASN A 59 25.21 -11.24 4.93
N PRO A 60 24.22 -10.36 4.72
CA PRO A 60 23.69 -10.09 3.38
C PRO A 60 24.75 -9.47 2.49
N LYS A 61 24.70 -9.81 1.20
CA LYS A 61 25.51 -9.12 0.19
C LYS A 61 25.00 -7.71 -0.05
N SER A 62 23.69 -7.53 0.03
CA SER A 62 23.03 -6.24 -0.11
C SER A 62 21.78 -6.17 0.76
N CYS A 63 21.53 -4.98 1.29
CA CYS A 63 20.34 -4.66 2.05
C CYS A 63 19.76 -3.38 1.48
N VAL A 64 18.47 -3.38 1.14
CA VAL A 64 17.74 -2.16 0.84
C VAL A 64 16.48 -2.09 1.69
N PHE A 65 16.06 -0.86 1.99
CA PHE A 65 14.78 -0.63 2.65
C PHE A 65 13.97 0.44 1.92
N THR A 66 12.65 0.40 2.13
CA THR A 66 11.72 1.40 1.64
C THR A 66 11.42 2.39 2.76
N ALA A 67 11.51 3.68 2.45
CA ALA A 67 11.26 4.76 3.39
C ALA A 67 9.97 5.50 2.99
N TRP A 68 8.83 4.83 3.14
CA TRP A 68 7.54 5.31 2.65
C TRP A 68 7.05 6.56 3.38
N ASN A 69 7.34 6.66 4.67
CA ASN A 69 6.92 7.80 5.49
C ASN A 69 7.68 9.08 5.12
N SER A 70 9.01 8.98 4.95
CA SER A 70 9.85 10.12 4.55
C SER A 70 9.77 10.46 3.06
N GLN A 71 9.23 9.56 2.21
CA GLN A 71 9.06 9.83 0.78
C GLN A 71 8.06 10.98 0.54
N PRO A 72 8.48 12.12 -0.06
CA PRO A 72 7.66 13.33 -0.17
C PRO A 72 6.31 13.16 -0.88
N TYR A 73 6.22 12.22 -1.82
CA TYR A 73 5.02 11.98 -2.63
C TYR A 73 4.07 10.92 -2.06
N SER A 74 4.53 10.11 -1.10
CA SER A 74 3.73 9.03 -0.51
C SER A 74 3.35 9.34 0.93
N ARG A 75 4.29 9.85 1.74
CA ARG A 75 4.10 10.24 3.15
C ARG A 75 3.47 9.14 4.01
N GLY A 76 3.71 7.89 3.66
CA GLY A 76 3.04 6.72 4.20
C GLY A 76 2.97 5.60 3.17
N SER A 77 2.56 4.41 3.61
CA SER A 77 2.46 3.23 2.75
C SER A 77 1.09 3.13 2.06
N TYR A 78 0.02 3.14 2.85
CA TYR A 78 -1.37 3.00 2.42
C TYR A 78 -2.29 3.47 3.53
N SER A 79 -3.53 3.82 3.19
CA SER A 79 -4.55 4.22 4.15
C SER A 79 -4.89 3.11 5.13
N ALA A 80 -5.35 3.48 6.31
CA ALA A 80 -5.94 2.58 7.29
C ALA A 80 -6.96 3.37 8.12
N ILE A 81 -7.99 2.68 8.63
CA ILE A 81 -8.94 3.30 9.55
C ILE A 81 -8.28 3.36 10.93
N GLY A 82 -7.87 4.56 11.33
CA GLY A 82 -7.30 4.81 12.65
C GLY A 82 -8.30 4.60 13.78
N VAL A 83 -7.79 4.59 15.02
CA VAL A 83 -8.64 4.50 16.22
C VAL A 83 -9.64 5.66 16.21
N GLY A 84 -10.94 5.33 16.29
CA GLY A 84 -12.03 6.30 16.24
C GLY A 84 -12.52 6.68 14.83
N GLY A 85 -11.81 6.26 13.78
CA GLY A 85 -12.25 6.43 12.39
C GLY A 85 -13.35 5.45 12.00
N ARG A 86 -14.07 5.77 10.93
CA ARG A 86 -15.15 4.95 10.38
C ARG A 86 -14.99 4.74 8.88
N GLN A 87 -15.52 3.64 8.37
CA GLN A 87 -15.57 3.39 6.93
C GLN A 87 -16.36 4.49 6.17
N SER A 88 -17.33 5.13 6.84
CA SER A 88 -18.03 6.30 6.28
C SER A 88 -17.11 7.48 5.99
N ASP A 89 -15.98 7.59 6.67
CA ASP A 89 -15.03 8.70 6.45
C ASP A 89 -14.27 8.53 5.13
N ILE A 90 -14.05 7.30 4.68
CA ILE A 90 -13.57 7.00 3.31
C ILE A 90 -14.59 7.47 2.28
N GLY A 91 -15.88 7.21 2.53
CA GLY A 91 -16.97 7.66 1.66
C GLY A 91 -16.99 9.18 1.51
N LYS A 92 -16.85 9.91 2.62
CA LYS A 92 -16.75 11.38 2.62
C LYS A 92 -15.51 11.88 1.88
N LEU A 93 -14.36 11.21 2.04
CA LEU A 93 -13.13 11.58 1.36
C LEU A 93 -13.23 11.43 -0.17
N ALA A 94 -14.04 10.47 -0.64
CA ALA A 94 -14.31 10.25 -2.05
C ALA A 94 -15.31 11.25 -2.67
N GLU A 95 -16.00 12.07 -1.85
CA GLU A 95 -16.97 13.04 -2.35
C GLU A 95 -16.28 14.17 -3.12
N SER A 96 -16.76 14.43 -4.34
CA SER A 96 -16.27 15.55 -5.13
C SER A 96 -16.65 16.89 -4.50
N LEU A 97 -15.82 17.91 -4.70
CA LEU A 97 -16.19 19.29 -4.40
C LEU A 97 -17.00 19.84 -5.58
N TYR A 98 -18.16 20.42 -5.27
CA TYR A 98 -19.09 20.92 -6.27
C TYR A 98 -19.17 22.45 -6.24
N GLN A 99 -19.27 23.05 -7.42
CA GLN A 99 -19.66 24.45 -7.59
C GLN A 99 -21.09 24.52 -8.13
N LYS A 100 -21.88 25.48 -7.65
CA LYS A 100 -23.19 25.78 -8.23
C LYS A 100 -23.01 26.63 -9.49
N HIS A 101 -23.53 26.17 -10.61
CA HIS A 101 -23.59 26.91 -11.87
C HIS A 101 -24.96 26.70 -12.52
N ASN A 102 -25.73 27.78 -12.76
CA ASN A 102 -27.10 27.73 -13.31
C ASN A 102 -28.02 26.72 -12.59
N ASN A 103 -28.08 26.77 -11.25
CA ASN A 103 -28.80 25.81 -10.39
C ASN A 103 -28.38 24.34 -10.51
N LYS A 104 -27.31 24.01 -11.23
CA LYS A 104 -26.71 22.67 -11.31
C LYS A 104 -25.46 22.59 -10.44
N LYS A 105 -25.24 21.44 -9.80
CA LYS A 105 -23.97 21.13 -9.14
C LYS A 105 -23.01 20.56 -10.18
N VAL A 106 -21.88 21.23 -10.38
CA VAL A 106 -20.81 20.78 -11.28
C VAL A 106 -19.61 20.39 -10.43
N PRO A 107 -19.07 19.16 -10.57
CA PRO A 107 -17.86 18.78 -9.86
C PRO A 107 -16.67 19.60 -10.36
N VAL A 108 -15.97 20.28 -9.45
CA VAL A 108 -14.78 21.09 -9.75
C VAL A 108 -13.49 20.42 -9.29
N VAL A 109 -13.57 19.59 -8.25
CA VAL A 109 -12.48 18.75 -7.77
C VAL A 109 -13.05 17.38 -7.48
N ALA A 110 -12.41 16.34 -7.98
CA ALA A 110 -12.79 14.96 -7.71
C ALA A 110 -11.59 14.21 -7.08
N PHE A 111 -11.90 13.25 -6.21
CA PHE A 111 -10.90 12.47 -5.49
C PHE A 111 -10.97 11.01 -5.89
N ALA A 112 -9.82 10.43 -6.19
CA ALA A 112 -9.66 9.02 -6.51
C ALA A 112 -8.34 8.52 -5.91
N GLY A 113 -8.23 7.20 -5.74
CA GLY A 113 -7.08 6.55 -5.14
C GLY A 113 -7.48 5.48 -4.16
N GLU A 114 -6.50 4.76 -3.61
CA GLU A 114 -6.75 3.66 -2.67
C GLU A 114 -7.59 4.11 -1.47
N HIS A 115 -7.38 5.34 -0.97
CA HIS A 115 -8.11 5.92 0.15
C HIS A 115 -9.55 6.37 -0.19
N CYS A 116 -10.02 6.21 -1.43
CA CYS A 116 -11.36 6.63 -1.88
C CYS A 116 -12.32 5.45 -2.11
N HIS A 117 -11.87 4.19 -1.97
CA HIS A 117 -12.75 3.04 -2.19
C HIS A 117 -13.32 2.51 -0.86
N PRO A 118 -14.64 2.51 -0.64
CA PRO A 118 -15.23 2.18 0.66
C PRO A 118 -14.89 0.76 1.12
N SER A 119 -14.88 -0.22 0.21
CA SER A 119 -14.66 -1.63 0.54
C SER A 119 -13.24 -2.15 0.27
N PHE A 120 -12.45 -1.46 -0.55
CA PHE A 120 -11.16 -1.95 -1.06
C PHE A 120 -10.06 -0.91 -0.85
N TYR A 121 -10.18 -0.11 0.20
CA TYR A 121 -9.10 0.81 0.59
C TYR A 121 -7.83 0.04 0.93
N SER A 122 -6.68 0.71 0.87
CA SER A 122 -5.34 0.12 1.03
C SER A 122 -4.91 -0.82 -0.10
N THR A 123 -5.65 -0.91 -1.21
CA THR A 123 -5.35 -1.84 -2.30
C THR A 123 -5.17 -1.15 -3.65
N GLY A 124 -4.38 -1.79 -4.53
CA GLY A 124 -4.21 -1.32 -5.91
C GLY A 124 -5.49 -1.40 -6.75
N HIS A 125 -6.31 -2.45 -6.58
CA HIS A 125 -7.58 -2.55 -7.28
C HIS A 125 -8.59 -1.51 -6.80
N GLY A 126 -8.63 -1.18 -5.49
CA GLY A 126 -9.44 -0.07 -4.99
C GLY A 126 -9.05 1.28 -5.59
N ALA A 127 -7.75 1.54 -5.78
CA ALA A 127 -7.27 2.72 -6.49
C ALA A 127 -7.75 2.77 -7.94
N TYR A 128 -7.66 1.63 -8.65
CA TYR A 128 -8.15 1.51 -10.02
C TYR A 128 -9.67 1.77 -10.12
N LEU A 129 -10.46 1.09 -9.29
CA LEU A 129 -11.92 1.17 -9.31
C LEU A 129 -12.43 2.57 -8.94
N SER A 130 -11.84 3.21 -7.93
CA SER A 130 -12.19 4.61 -7.58
C SER A 130 -11.87 5.57 -8.73
N GLY A 131 -10.71 5.42 -9.38
CA GLY A 131 -10.34 6.23 -10.56
C GLY A 131 -11.32 6.05 -11.72
N ARG A 132 -11.69 4.81 -12.03
CA ARG A 132 -12.66 4.50 -13.09
C ARG A 132 -14.04 5.12 -12.81
N SER A 133 -14.51 5.04 -11.57
CA SER A 133 -15.79 5.64 -11.18
C SER A 133 -15.79 7.16 -11.28
N VAL A 134 -14.72 7.81 -10.81
CA VAL A 134 -14.59 9.27 -10.94
C VAL A 134 -14.59 9.69 -12.41
N ALA A 135 -13.85 8.98 -13.27
CA ALA A 135 -13.83 9.25 -14.70
C ALA A 135 -15.23 9.12 -15.33
N GLN A 136 -15.98 8.07 -14.98
CA GLN A 136 -17.36 7.88 -15.44
C GLN A 136 -18.30 9.00 -14.94
N SER A 137 -18.17 9.41 -13.69
CA SER A 137 -18.96 10.51 -13.11
C SER A 137 -18.71 11.83 -13.87
N LEU A 138 -17.45 12.17 -14.14
CA LEU A 138 -17.09 13.38 -14.90
C LEU A 138 -17.61 13.35 -16.35
N ILE A 139 -17.56 12.18 -17.01
CA ILE A 139 -18.13 12.01 -18.36
C ILE A 139 -19.65 12.20 -18.33
N LYS A 140 -20.36 11.65 -17.36
CA LYS A 140 -21.82 11.83 -17.21
C LYS A 140 -22.17 13.29 -16.92
N SER A 141 -21.47 13.96 -16.00
CA SER A 141 -21.69 15.37 -15.67
C SER A 141 -21.46 16.30 -16.87
N SER A 142 -20.46 16.01 -17.72
CA SER A 142 -20.23 16.81 -18.95
C SER A 142 -21.30 16.60 -20.03
N ARG A 143 -21.99 15.46 -20.04
CA ARG A 143 -23.00 15.11 -21.05
C ARG A 143 -24.44 15.57 -20.71
N ASN A 144 -24.67 16.24 -19.57
CA ASN A 144 -26.01 16.68 -19.13
C ASN A 144 -27.05 15.54 -18.99
N SER A 145 -26.60 14.28 -18.87
CA SER A 145 -27.47 13.12 -18.67
C SER A 145 -27.98 13.04 -17.23
N GLU A 146 -29.28 12.80 -17.04
CA GLU A 146 -29.97 12.72 -15.74
C GLU A 146 -29.36 11.67 -14.80
N GLU A 147 -29.46 11.93 -13.49
CA GLU A 147 -28.77 11.23 -12.40
C GLU A 147 -29.10 9.73 -12.32
N GLU A 148 -28.13 8.89 -12.68
CA GLU A 148 -27.95 7.57 -12.08
C GLU A 148 -26.71 7.63 -11.19
N VAL A 149 -26.92 7.61 -9.87
CA VAL A 149 -25.85 7.52 -8.87
C VAL A 149 -25.10 6.21 -9.12
N TYR A 150 -23.93 6.28 -9.76
CA TYR A 150 -23.05 5.13 -9.87
C TYR A 150 -22.58 4.78 -8.46
N ASN A 151 -23.13 3.71 -7.92
CA ASN A 151 -22.85 3.30 -6.55
C ASN A 151 -21.46 2.66 -6.50
N LEU A 152 -20.46 3.42 -6.06
CA LEU A 152 -19.09 2.93 -5.88
C LEU A 152 -19.01 1.73 -4.93
N ALA A 153 -19.93 1.63 -3.97
CA ALA A 153 -20.03 0.46 -3.08
C ALA A 153 -20.61 -0.78 -3.80
N ALA A 154 -21.26 -0.59 -4.96
CA ALA A 154 -21.77 -1.65 -5.83
C ALA A 154 -20.81 -2.01 -6.98
N ALA A 155 -19.63 -1.38 -7.08
CA ALA A 155 -18.56 -1.86 -7.96
C ALA A 155 -18.26 -3.32 -7.58
N SER A 156 -18.77 -4.23 -8.41
CA SER A 156 -19.00 -5.62 -8.06
C SER A 156 -17.81 -6.49 -8.46
N VAL A 157 -17.88 -7.79 -8.14
CA VAL A 157 -16.90 -8.82 -8.57
C VAL A 157 -16.58 -8.74 -10.06
N ALA A 158 -17.52 -8.28 -10.91
CA ALA A 158 -17.31 -8.10 -12.35
C ALA A 158 -16.22 -7.06 -12.69
N ASP A 159 -16.06 -6.01 -11.87
CA ASP A 159 -15.01 -5.01 -12.08
C ASP A 159 -13.64 -5.51 -11.57
N LEU A 160 -13.64 -6.49 -10.65
CA LEU A 160 -12.41 -7.17 -10.21
C LEU A 160 -11.86 -8.09 -11.31
N SER A 161 -12.72 -8.79 -12.06
CA SER A 161 -12.31 -9.61 -13.20
C SER A 161 -11.64 -8.76 -14.29
N THR A 162 -12.18 -7.58 -14.59
CA THR A 162 -11.56 -6.64 -15.54
C THR A 162 -10.18 -6.19 -15.06
N TRP A 163 -10.02 -5.86 -13.77
CA TRP A 163 -8.70 -5.54 -13.21
C TRP A 163 -7.72 -6.72 -13.30
N LEU A 164 -8.17 -7.94 -12.99
CA LEU A 164 -7.34 -9.15 -13.09
C LEU A 164 -6.89 -9.43 -14.53
N GLU A 165 -7.78 -9.25 -15.51
CA GLU A 165 -7.45 -9.33 -16.93
C GLU A 165 -6.41 -8.28 -17.31
N GLU A 166 -6.59 -7.01 -16.92
CA GLU A 166 -5.63 -5.93 -17.20
C GLU A 166 -4.26 -6.16 -16.54
N VAL A 167 -4.22 -6.69 -15.31
CA VAL A 167 -2.95 -7.07 -14.64
C VAL A 167 -2.29 -8.26 -15.32
N SER A 168 -3.07 -9.25 -15.75
CA SER A 168 -2.58 -10.43 -16.49
C SER A 168 -1.97 -10.05 -17.84
N LEU A 169 -2.40 -8.92 -18.42
CA LEU A 169 -1.89 -8.34 -19.66
C LEU A 169 -0.58 -7.53 -19.47
N GLY A 170 -0.04 -7.47 -18.24
CA GLY A 170 1.41 -7.27 -18.04
C GLY A 170 1.88 -5.87 -17.63
N LYS A 171 1.44 -5.37 -16.47
CA LYS A 171 2.15 -4.28 -15.76
C LYS A 171 2.24 -4.55 -14.26
N SER A 172 3.37 -5.14 -13.85
CA SER A 172 3.69 -5.43 -12.46
C SER A 172 3.80 -4.15 -11.63
N VAL A 173 2.85 -3.90 -10.72
CA VAL A 173 2.95 -2.85 -9.70
C VAL A 173 2.99 -3.53 -8.33
N TRP A 174 4.19 -3.83 -7.86
CA TRP A 174 4.43 -4.21 -6.46
C TRP A 174 5.73 -3.57 -5.99
N MET A 175 5.71 -2.97 -4.80
CA MET A 175 6.85 -2.25 -4.24
C MET A 175 7.08 -2.79 -2.82
N THR A 176 8.22 -3.47 -2.63
CA THR A 176 8.55 -4.32 -1.47
C THR A 176 9.99 -4.05 -1.00
N LEU A 177 10.23 -4.17 0.31
CA LEU A 177 11.56 -4.24 0.92
C LEU A 177 12.35 -5.45 0.37
N LYS A 178 13.59 -5.30 -0.11
CA LYS A 178 14.38 -6.41 -0.69
C LYS A 178 15.70 -6.59 0.08
N LEU A 179 15.93 -7.76 0.67
CA LEU A 179 17.21 -8.11 1.30
C LEU A 179 17.87 -9.27 0.54
N GLY A 180 19.00 -9.00 -0.12
CA GLY A 180 19.77 -10.00 -0.87
C GLY A 180 20.73 -10.78 0.03
N LEU A 181 20.38 -12.01 0.37
CA LEU A 181 21.18 -12.93 1.18
C LEU A 181 21.64 -14.11 0.32
N LYS A 182 22.91 -14.15 -0.09
CA LYS A 182 23.43 -15.32 -0.81
C LYS A 182 23.80 -16.43 0.19
N GLY A 183 23.04 -17.52 0.20
CA GLY A 183 23.42 -18.79 0.86
C GLY A 183 22.70 -19.12 2.17
N ILE A 184 21.35 -19.05 2.20
CA ILE A 184 20.55 -19.65 3.28
C ILE A 184 19.58 -20.65 2.66
N VAL A 185 20.04 -21.89 2.57
CA VAL A 185 19.27 -23.08 2.20
C VAL A 185 19.72 -24.06 3.29
N ASP A 186 18.92 -24.40 4.29
CA ASP A 186 17.96 -25.51 4.18
C ASP A 186 16.88 -25.52 5.31
N ASN A 187 16.68 -24.44 6.08
CA ASN A 187 15.80 -24.44 7.28
C ASN A 187 14.84 -23.24 7.44
N LEU A 188 14.39 -22.64 6.34
CA LEU A 188 13.24 -21.70 6.33
C LEU A 188 12.05 -22.35 5.63
#